data_AF-A0A210PUN3-F1
#
_entry.id   AF-A0A210PUN3-F1
#
_cell.length_a   1.000
_cell.length_b   1.000
_cell.length_c   1.000
_cell.angle_alpha   90.00
_cell.angle_beta   90.00
_cell.angle_gamma   90.00
#
_symmetry.space_group_name_H-M   'P 1'
#
loop_
_entity.id
_entity.type
_entity.pdbx_description
1 polymer ?
#
loop_
_entity_poly.entity_id
_entity_poly.type
_entity_poly.pdbx_seq_one_letter_code
_entity_poly.pdbx_strand_id
1 'polypeptide(L)'
;MEKHVHDLFFPHETNDPLLDNFDTRGFPVDKLGTALVAQAISINKDDHKFHSMIDKRALADVLEELYNSLHWKKLGFCLYTLLYPDEVRNDVLGICLRDFIEDRGHVWAEKLLSHIMEPRWTAMWQYKIVRGQTSEEKYNREMNALFVKLHLLDPQSVIPAYQFLLNQRALPTVNLELATRNYLGDAIDCAEIEEEVLDAITRSSMPINVSRLSLSDIEIFYGVEVDEFIVTWCRNIGVWSGNRADNSRTSKPRDRCCVM
;
A
#
# COMPACT_ATOMS: atom_id res chain seq x y z
N MET A 1 23.03 29.45 26.48
CA MET A 1 22.02 29.51 25.40
C MET A 1 21.29 28.19 25.41
N GLU A 2 20.02 28.21 25.81
CA GLU A 2 19.15 27.03 25.72
C GLU A 2 18.93 26.68 24.25
N LYS A 3 19.03 25.39 23.90
CA LYS A 3 18.74 24.92 22.55
C LYS A 3 17.27 25.15 22.26
N HIS A 4 16.93 25.67 21.08
CA HIS A 4 15.54 25.83 20.67
C HIS A 4 14.86 24.46 20.68
N VAL A 5 13.63 24.40 21.20
CA VAL A 5 12.82 23.17 21.24
C VAL A 5 12.68 22.55 19.84
N HIS A 6 12.66 23.38 18.80
CA HIS A 6 12.66 22.94 17.40
C HIS A 6 13.88 22.03 17.07
N ASP A 7 15.07 22.37 17.55
CA ASP A 7 16.32 21.64 17.26
C ASP A 7 16.44 20.33 18.05
N LEU A 8 15.59 20.14 19.07
CA LEU A 8 15.48 18.94 19.88
C LEU A 8 14.52 17.91 19.27
N PHE A 9 13.52 18.38 18.51
CA PHE A 9 12.51 17.53 17.86
C PHE A 9 12.78 17.29 16.37
N PHE A 10 13.49 18.19 15.70
CA PHE A 10 13.93 18.07 14.31
C PHE A 10 15.39 18.47 14.24
N PRO A 11 16.34 17.58 14.57
CA PRO A 11 17.75 17.89 14.39
C PRO A 11 17.95 18.27 12.92
N HIS A 12 18.72 19.34 12.66
CA HIS A 12 19.13 19.68 11.30
C HIS A 12 19.93 18.50 10.75
N GLU A 13 19.23 17.57 10.09
CA GLU A 13 19.82 16.56 9.27
C GLU A 13 20.59 17.32 8.19
N THR A 14 21.92 17.32 8.29
CA THR A 14 22.74 17.43 7.08
C THR A 14 22.24 16.33 6.18
N ASN A 15 21.55 16.71 5.10
CA ASN A 15 21.07 15.80 4.07
C ASN A 15 22.18 14.78 3.77
N ASP A 16 21.91 13.51 4.07
CA ASP A 16 22.74 12.43 3.60
C ASP A 16 22.61 12.44 2.07
N PRO A 17 23.68 12.60 1.29
CA PRO A 17 23.60 12.64 -0.18
C PRO A 17 23.07 11.34 -0.81
N LEU A 18 22.82 10.30 0.00
CA LEU A 18 22.14 9.06 -0.41
C LEU A 18 20.61 9.08 -0.18
N LEU A 19 20.06 10.10 0.48
CA LEU A 19 18.63 10.21 0.82
C LEU A 19 17.80 11.04 -0.19
N ASP A 20 18.39 11.53 -1.28
CA ASP A 20 17.72 12.36 -2.30
C ASP A 20 16.54 11.67 -3.04
N ASN A 21 16.26 10.38 -2.79
CA ASN A 21 15.24 9.61 -3.51
C ASN A 21 14.13 8.96 -2.66
N PHE A 22 14.05 9.20 -1.35
CA PHE A 22 12.92 8.68 -0.57
C PHE A 22 11.87 9.76 -0.31
N ASP A 23 10.87 9.82 -1.20
CA ASP A 23 9.67 10.64 -0.97
C ASP A 23 8.86 10.06 0.19
N THR A 24 8.89 10.75 1.31
CA THR A 24 8.15 10.41 2.55
C THR A 24 6.65 10.74 2.48
N ARG A 25 6.16 11.24 1.33
CA ARG A 25 4.77 11.68 1.15
C ARG A 25 3.86 10.67 0.43
N GLY A 26 4.40 9.67 -0.26
CA GLY A 26 3.62 8.73 -1.09
C GLY A 26 3.83 7.26 -0.74
N PHE A 27 2.80 6.43 -0.93
CA PHE A 27 2.97 4.97 -1.00
C PHE A 27 3.72 4.62 -2.30
N PRO A 28 4.70 3.69 -2.31
CA PRO A 28 5.50 3.38 -3.49
C PRO A 28 4.70 2.54 -4.51
N VAL A 29 3.77 3.19 -5.20
CA VAL A 29 2.87 2.56 -6.20
C VAL A 29 3.68 1.86 -7.28
N ASP A 30 4.77 2.45 -7.75
CA ASP A 30 5.63 1.86 -8.79
C ASP A 30 6.30 0.56 -8.33
N LYS A 31 6.73 0.49 -7.06
CA LYS A 31 7.32 -0.73 -6.46
C LYS A 31 6.27 -1.82 -6.35
N LEU A 32 5.05 -1.47 -5.93
CA LEU A 32 3.92 -2.40 -5.87
C LEU A 32 3.52 -2.90 -7.26
N GLY A 33 3.35 -2.00 -8.24
CA GLY A 33 2.99 -2.37 -9.61
C GLY A 33 4.03 -3.29 -10.24
N THR A 34 5.32 -2.99 -10.03
CA THR A 34 6.42 -3.86 -10.49
C THR A 34 6.34 -5.24 -9.84
N ALA A 35 6.11 -5.31 -8.53
CA ALA A 35 6.01 -6.58 -7.80
C ALA A 35 4.78 -7.40 -8.21
N LEU A 36 3.63 -6.76 -8.49
CA LEU A 36 2.42 -7.45 -8.97
C LEU A 36 2.63 -8.07 -10.36
N VAL A 37 3.21 -7.32 -11.30
CA VAL A 37 3.53 -7.86 -12.64
C VAL A 37 4.57 -8.99 -12.53
N ALA A 38 5.59 -8.83 -11.67
CA ALA A 38 6.56 -9.90 -11.40
C ALA A 38 5.90 -11.16 -10.80
N GLN A 39 4.89 -11.00 -9.93
CA GLN A 39 4.12 -12.10 -9.36
C GLN A 39 3.36 -12.86 -10.44
N ALA A 40 2.64 -12.17 -11.31
CA ALA A 40 1.94 -12.75 -12.45
C ALA A 40 2.89 -13.51 -13.40
N ILE A 41 4.06 -12.93 -13.73
CA ILE A 41 5.10 -13.60 -14.53
C ILE A 41 5.61 -14.86 -13.82
N SER A 42 5.84 -14.81 -12.50
CA SER A 42 6.43 -15.93 -11.75
C SER A 42 5.50 -17.14 -11.63
N ILE A 43 4.18 -16.93 -11.67
CA ILE A 43 3.16 -17.98 -11.55
C ILE A 43 2.96 -18.69 -12.90
N ASN A 44 2.98 -17.92 -13.98
CA ASN A 44 2.76 -18.40 -15.33
C ASN A 44 3.95 -19.20 -15.88
N LYS A 45 3.82 -20.53 -15.92
CA LYS A 45 4.81 -21.41 -16.56
C LYS A 45 4.72 -21.30 -18.08
N ASP A 46 5.37 -20.28 -18.61
CA ASP A 46 5.46 -20.01 -20.04
C ASP A 46 6.54 -20.86 -20.74
N ASP A 47 6.35 -21.05 -22.05
CA ASP A 47 7.27 -21.80 -22.92
C ASP A 47 8.64 -21.12 -23.09
N HIS A 48 8.74 -19.82 -22.81
CA HIS A 48 9.95 -19.02 -22.96
C HIS A 48 10.73 -18.89 -21.64
N LYS A 49 10.26 -19.52 -20.56
CA LYS A 49 10.87 -19.52 -19.22
C LYS A 49 11.04 -18.13 -18.60
N PHE A 50 10.20 -17.15 -18.92
CA PHE A 50 10.17 -15.86 -18.22
C PHE A 50 9.92 -16.01 -16.72
N HIS A 51 9.09 -16.96 -16.31
CA HIS A 51 8.89 -17.28 -14.88
C HIS A 51 10.19 -17.64 -14.14
N SER A 52 11.18 -18.21 -14.83
CA SER A 52 12.46 -18.60 -14.25
C SER A 52 13.41 -17.42 -14.04
N MET A 53 13.10 -16.27 -14.65
CA MET A 53 13.85 -15.04 -14.46
C MET A 53 13.49 -14.33 -13.15
N ILE A 54 12.36 -14.67 -12.51
CA ILE A 54 11.93 -14.06 -11.24
C ILE A 54 12.40 -14.91 -10.05
N ASP A 55 13.09 -14.30 -9.10
CA ASP A 55 13.37 -14.91 -7.80
C ASP A 55 12.11 -14.82 -6.92
N LYS A 56 11.41 -15.95 -6.80
CA LYS A 56 10.16 -16.06 -6.03
C LYS A 56 10.35 -15.78 -4.54
N ARG A 57 11.53 -16.04 -3.97
CA ARG A 57 11.78 -15.77 -2.54
C ARG A 57 11.94 -14.28 -2.32
N ALA A 58 12.81 -13.65 -3.11
CA ALA A 58 13.00 -12.21 -3.04
C ALA A 58 11.69 -11.45 -3.33
N LEU A 59 10.88 -11.94 -4.27
CA LEU A 59 9.58 -11.35 -4.56
C LEU A 59 8.59 -11.48 -3.39
N ALA A 60 8.54 -12.64 -2.72
CA ALA A 60 7.70 -12.84 -1.55
C ALA A 60 8.09 -11.86 -0.43
N ASP A 61 9.39 -11.70 -0.17
CA ASP A 61 9.90 -10.77 0.84
C ASP A 61 9.51 -9.31 0.52
N VAL A 62 9.61 -8.90 -0.75
CA VAL A 62 9.22 -7.55 -1.21
C VAL A 62 7.72 -7.31 -1.05
N LEU A 63 6.88 -8.28 -1.41
CA LEU A 63 5.42 -8.16 -1.25
C LEU A 63 5.03 -8.13 0.22
N GLU A 64 5.63 -8.98 1.05
CA GLU A 64 5.40 -9.00 2.50
C GLU A 64 5.79 -7.65 3.14
N GLU A 65 6.93 -7.08 2.77
CA GLU A 65 7.37 -5.77 3.22
C GLU A 65 6.33 -4.68 2.87
N LEU A 66 5.86 -4.67 1.62
CA LEU A 66 4.87 -3.70 1.13
C LEU A 66 3.54 -3.82 1.88
N TYR A 67 2.97 -5.01 1.97
CA TYR A 67 1.66 -5.23 2.61
C TYR A 67 1.70 -5.04 4.13
N ASN A 68 2.84 -5.30 4.78
CA ASN A 68 3.01 -5.03 6.20
C ASN A 68 3.39 -3.58 6.50
N SER A 69 3.75 -2.79 5.48
CA SER A 69 4.20 -1.42 5.65
C SER A 69 3.14 -0.50 6.27
N LEU A 70 3.61 0.51 7.01
CA LEU A 70 2.76 1.57 7.55
C LEU A 70 2.05 2.35 6.43
N HIS A 71 2.72 2.50 5.27
CA HIS A 71 2.20 3.23 4.12
C HIS A 71 1.00 2.53 3.49
N TRP A 72 1.03 1.19 3.39
CA TRP A 72 -0.10 0.39 2.92
C TRP A 72 -1.33 0.56 3.83
N LYS A 73 -1.11 0.49 5.15
CA LYS A 73 -2.17 0.66 6.14
C LYS A 73 -2.77 2.07 6.11
N LYS A 74 -1.92 3.10 5.93
CA LYS A 74 -2.36 4.49 5.73
C LYS A 74 -3.18 4.65 4.44
N LEU A 75 -2.73 4.08 3.32
CA LEU A 75 -3.46 4.12 2.05
C LEU A 75 -4.85 3.49 2.20
N GLY A 76 -4.92 2.34 2.86
CA GLY A 76 -6.18 1.66 3.12
C GLY A 76 -7.15 2.47 3.96
N PHE A 77 -6.62 3.10 5.01
CA PHE A 77 -7.42 4.00 5.82
C PHE A 77 -7.94 5.17 4.97
N CYS A 78 -7.08 5.85 4.20
CA CYS A 78 -7.49 6.94 3.32
C CYS A 78 -8.58 6.51 2.31
N LEU A 79 -8.41 5.37 1.64
CA LEU A 79 -9.39 4.87 0.67
C LEU A 79 -10.72 4.49 1.34
N TYR A 80 -10.68 3.80 2.48
CA TYR A 80 -11.89 3.46 3.24
C TYR A 80 -12.70 4.71 3.61
N THR A 81 -12.00 5.77 4.05
CA THR A 81 -12.63 7.03 4.43
C THR A 81 -13.23 7.80 3.25
N LEU A 82 -12.72 7.58 2.03
CA LEU A 82 -13.22 8.16 0.80
C LEU A 82 -14.37 7.36 0.18
N LEU A 83 -14.32 6.02 0.28
CA LEU A 83 -15.25 5.11 -0.40
C LEU A 83 -16.55 4.85 0.38
N TYR A 84 -16.52 4.93 1.71
CA TYR A 84 -17.68 4.62 2.57
C TYR A 84 -18.20 5.78 3.42
N PRO A 85 -18.37 7.01 2.89
CA PRO A 85 -18.96 8.11 3.66
C PRO A 85 -20.46 7.87 3.96
N ASP A 86 -21.14 7.05 3.15
CA ASP A 86 -22.57 6.74 3.28
C ASP A 86 -22.87 5.46 4.09
N GLU A 87 -21.93 4.51 4.15
CA GLU A 87 -22.15 3.22 4.84
C GLU A 87 -21.81 3.26 6.33
N VAL A 88 -20.97 4.20 6.76
CA VAL A 88 -20.71 4.41 8.18
C VAL A 88 -21.88 5.19 8.79
N ARG A 89 -22.93 4.45 9.14
CA ARG A 89 -24.18 4.96 9.71
C ARG A 89 -24.24 4.68 11.20
N ASN A 90 -24.74 5.65 11.97
CA ASN A 90 -25.16 5.37 13.34
C ASN A 90 -26.52 4.66 13.30
N ASP A 91 -26.58 3.37 13.63
CA ASP A 91 -27.83 2.57 13.55
C ASP A 91 -28.98 3.10 14.43
N VAL A 92 -28.68 3.89 15.46
CA VAL A 92 -29.67 4.46 16.37
C VAL A 92 -30.20 5.81 15.87
N LEU A 93 -29.34 6.61 15.23
CA LEU A 93 -29.67 7.98 14.81
C LEU A 93 -29.93 8.11 13.30
N GLY A 94 -29.54 7.12 12.51
CA GLY A 94 -29.74 7.06 11.07
C GLY A 94 -28.89 8.05 10.25
N ILE A 95 -27.89 8.70 10.86
CA ILE A 95 -27.03 9.74 10.26
C ILE A 95 -25.78 9.09 9.63
N CYS A 96 -25.37 9.56 8.45
CA CYS A 96 -24.21 9.05 7.71
C CYS A 96 -22.95 9.88 8.01
N LEU A 97 -21.76 9.27 7.90
CA LEU A 97 -20.48 9.95 8.08
C LEU A 97 -20.32 11.17 7.13
N ARG A 98 -20.90 11.13 5.92
CA ARG A 98 -20.96 12.26 4.98
C ARG A 98 -21.51 13.54 5.61
N ASP A 99 -22.59 13.45 6.39
CA ASP A 99 -23.28 14.59 7.01
C ASP A 99 -22.39 15.33 8.02
N PHE A 100 -21.37 14.64 8.53
CA PHE A 100 -20.38 15.22 9.41
C PHE A 100 -19.21 15.85 8.65
N ILE A 101 -18.78 15.29 7.53
CA ILE A 101 -17.58 15.73 6.80
C ILE A 101 -17.85 16.98 5.94
N GLU A 102 -19.00 17.07 5.28
CA GLU A 102 -19.21 18.10 4.24
C GLU A 102 -19.55 19.50 4.77
N ASP A 103 -20.28 19.65 5.89
CA ASP A 103 -20.74 20.98 6.32
C ASP A 103 -20.23 21.46 7.70
N ARG A 104 -19.87 20.58 8.64
CA ARG A 104 -19.50 20.96 10.03
C ARG A 104 -18.58 19.99 10.78
N GLY A 105 -17.65 19.31 10.10
CA GLY A 105 -16.77 18.29 10.72
C GLY A 105 -16.04 18.79 11.95
N HIS A 106 -15.45 19.98 11.86
CA HIS A 106 -14.80 20.67 12.97
C HIS A 106 -15.72 20.90 14.19
N VAL A 107 -17.01 21.23 14.01
CA VAL A 107 -17.97 21.42 15.11
C VAL A 107 -18.22 20.10 15.84
N TRP A 108 -18.27 18.99 15.10
CA TRP A 108 -18.46 17.66 15.67
C TRP A 108 -17.20 17.12 16.31
N ALA A 109 -16.02 17.40 15.73
CA ALA A 109 -14.74 17.14 16.36
C ALA A 109 -14.62 17.91 17.68
N GLU A 110 -15.00 19.19 17.70
CA GLU A 110 -15.00 20.03 18.90
C GLU A 110 -15.97 19.49 19.97
N LYS A 111 -17.18 19.07 19.58
CA LYS A 111 -18.12 18.42 20.50
C LYS A 111 -17.59 17.09 21.05
N LEU A 112 -16.98 16.27 20.20
CA LEU A 112 -16.38 15.00 20.60
C LEU A 112 -15.20 15.22 21.54
N LEU A 113 -14.33 16.19 21.23
CA LEU A 113 -13.22 16.63 22.07
C LEU A 113 -13.72 17.13 23.42
N SER A 114 -14.73 18.02 23.42
CA SER A 114 -15.37 18.53 24.63
C SER A 114 -15.90 17.40 25.50
N HIS A 115 -16.54 16.40 24.88
CA HIS A 115 -17.07 15.23 25.58
C HIS A 115 -15.97 14.37 26.22
N ILE A 116 -14.86 14.13 25.52
CA ILE A 116 -13.71 13.40 26.07
C ILE A 116 -13.05 14.18 27.22
N MET A 117 -13.04 15.50 27.10
CA MET A 117 -12.50 16.41 28.12
C MET A 117 -13.40 16.54 29.35
N GLU A 118 -14.65 16.05 29.31
CA GLU A 118 -15.53 16.05 30.48
C GLU A 118 -14.96 15.15 31.59
N PRO A 119 -14.84 15.64 32.83
CA PRO A 119 -14.34 14.83 33.95
C PRO A 119 -15.14 13.54 34.18
N ARG A 120 -16.43 13.55 33.86
CA ARG A 120 -17.34 12.39 33.96
C ARG A 120 -16.95 11.28 32.99
N TRP A 121 -16.45 11.63 31.81
CA TRP A 121 -16.01 10.67 30.80
C TRP A 121 -14.78 9.89 31.30
N THR A 122 -13.78 10.60 31.81
CA THR A 122 -12.58 9.99 32.42
C THR A 122 -12.96 9.13 33.62
N ALA A 123 -13.83 9.62 34.50
CA ALA A 123 -14.30 8.88 35.67
C ALA A 123 -15.04 7.59 35.28
N MET A 124 -15.83 7.60 34.21
CA MET A 124 -16.51 6.41 33.69
C MET A 124 -15.51 5.35 33.24
N TRP A 125 -14.49 5.72 32.46
CA TRP A 125 -13.48 4.76 32.00
C TRP A 125 -12.64 4.22 33.14
N GLN A 126 -12.20 5.09 34.05
CA GLN A 126 -11.49 4.70 35.26
C GLN A 126 -12.33 3.70 36.08
N TYR A 127 -13.62 3.97 36.27
CA TYR A 127 -14.52 3.06 36.99
C TYR A 127 -14.64 1.69 36.31
N LYS A 128 -14.83 1.67 34.98
CA LYS A 128 -14.92 0.42 34.21
C LYS A 128 -13.64 -0.42 34.31
N ILE A 129 -12.48 0.22 34.25
CA ILE A 129 -11.18 -0.45 34.34
C ILE A 129 -10.95 -1.01 35.75
N VAL A 130 -11.15 -0.19 36.79
CA VAL A 130 -10.94 -0.59 38.21
C VAL A 130 -11.88 -1.73 38.62
N ARG A 131 -13.11 -1.75 38.09
CA ARG A 131 -14.08 -2.83 38.33
C ARG A 131 -13.86 -4.07 37.47
N GLY A 132 -12.83 -4.09 36.60
CA GLY A 132 -12.54 -5.20 35.70
C GLY A 132 -13.59 -5.40 34.59
N GLN A 133 -14.41 -4.39 34.31
CA GLN A 133 -15.44 -4.43 33.26
C GLN A 133 -14.86 -4.18 31.87
N THR A 134 -13.65 -3.64 31.79
CA THR A 134 -12.91 -3.34 30.56
C THR A 134 -11.44 -3.68 30.76
N SER A 135 -10.83 -4.39 29.80
CA SER A 135 -9.37 -4.60 29.74
C SER A 135 -8.64 -3.41 29.14
N GLU A 136 -7.34 -3.28 29.40
CA GLU A 136 -6.51 -2.24 28.78
C GLU A 136 -6.49 -2.33 27.25
N GLU A 137 -6.50 -3.55 26.69
CA GLU A 137 -6.61 -3.78 25.24
C GLU A 137 -7.93 -3.24 24.69
N LYS A 138 -9.06 -3.51 25.36
CA LYS A 138 -10.37 -3.02 24.95
C LYS A 138 -10.45 -1.50 25.06
N TYR A 139 -9.88 -0.91 26.12
CA TYR A 139 -9.75 0.54 26.26
C TYR A 139 -8.96 1.13 25.10
N ASN A 140 -7.77 0.59 24.78
CA ASN A 140 -6.94 1.05 23.67
C ASN A 140 -7.67 0.97 22.33
N ARG A 141 -8.39 -0.13 22.08
CA ARG A 141 -9.21 -0.28 20.86
C ARG A 141 -10.25 0.82 20.72
N GLU A 142 -10.95 1.15 21.81
CA GLU A 142 -11.99 2.18 21.85
C GLU A 142 -11.38 3.58 21.68
N MET A 143 -10.21 3.83 22.25
CA MET A 143 -9.48 5.09 22.08
C MET A 143 -9.02 5.28 20.64
N ASN A 144 -8.51 4.23 20.01
CA ASN A 144 -8.11 4.26 18.61
C ASN A 144 -9.30 4.52 17.68
N ALA A 145 -10.45 3.89 17.93
CA ALA A 145 -11.68 4.19 17.19
C ALA A 145 -12.13 5.65 17.37
N LEU A 146 -11.90 6.22 18.56
CA LEU A 146 -12.19 7.62 18.83
C LEU A 146 -11.24 8.57 18.09
N PHE A 147 -9.95 8.25 18.02
CA PHE A 147 -8.99 9.01 17.23
C PHE A 147 -9.25 8.90 15.73
N VAL A 148 -9.77 7.76 15.24
CA VAL A 148 -10.20 7.61 13.85
C VAL A 148 -11.32 8.62 13.58
N LYS A 149 -12.32 8.68 14.47
CA LYS A 149 -13.43 9.62 14.36
C LYS A 149 -12.94 11.07 14.40
N LEU A 150 -12.04 11.42 15.31
CA LEU A 150 -11.46 12.77 15.36
C LEU A 150 -10.71 13.09 14.08
N HIS A 151 -9.88 12.19 13.57
CA HIS A 151 -9.14 12.39 12.33
C HIS A 151 -10.06 12.58 11.12
N LEU A 152 -11.18 11.84 11.09
CA LEU A 152 -12.20 11.96 10.05
C LEU A 152 -12.98 13.27 10.10
N LEU A 153 -13.24 13.79 11.30
CA LEU A 153 -14.03 14.99 11.53
C LEU A 153 -13.20 16.27 11.41
N ASP A 154 -12.01 16.27 12.01
CA ASP A 154 -11.01 17.34 11.95
C ASP A 154 -9.62 16.78 12.33
N PRO A 155 -8.71 16.60 11.36
CA PRO A 155 -7.35 16.13 11.60
C PRO A 155 -6.58 16.97 12.64
N GLN A 156 -6.87 18.28 12.75
CA GLN A 156 -6.17 19.16 13.70
C GLN A 156 -6.53 18.85 15.17
N SER A 157 -7.71 18.29 15.41
CA SER A 157 -8.21 17.93 16.74
C SER A 157 -7.59 16.65 17.32
N VAL A 158 -6.88 15.84 16.52
CA VAL A 158 -6.27 14.57 16.95
C VAL A 158 -5.14 14.79 17.97
N ILE A 159 -4.24 15.74 17.70
CA ILE A 159 -3.08 16.01 18.56
C ILE A 159 -3.51 16.53 19.94
N PRO A 160 -4.40 17.54 20.05
CA PRO A 160 -4.93 17.98 21.35
C PRO A 160 -5.61 16.88 22.14
N ALA A 161 -6.42 16.02 21.48
CA ALA A 161 -7.09 14.90 22.14
C ALA A 161 -6.08 13.88 22.68
N TYR A 162 -5.02 13.59 21.92
CA TYR A 162 -3.99 12.64 22.33
C TYR A 162 -3.18 13.15 23.51
N GLN A 163 -2.77 14.42 23.46
CA GLN A 163 -2.08 15.07 24.58
C GLN A 163 -2.95 15.12 25.83
N PHE A 164 -4.25 15.40 25.69
CA PHE A 164 -5.19 15.38 26.82
C PHE A 164 -5.22 13.98 27.47
N LEU A 165 -5.41 12.91 26.69
CA LEU A 165 -5.49 11.55 27.20
C LEU A 165 -4.17 11.07 27.81
N LEU A 166 -3.02 11.39 27.21
CA LEU A 166 -1.71 11.10 27.79
C LEU A 166 -1.48 11.77 29.16
N ASN A 167 -2.03 12.97 29.35
CA ASN A 167 -1.92 13.70 30.61
C ASN A 167 -2.86 13.15 31.71
N GLN A 168 -3.81 12.27 31.38
CA GLN A 168 -4.68 11.62 32.35
C GLN A 168 -3.98 10.41 33.00
N ARG A 169 -3.26 10.64 34.09
CA ARG A 169 -2.59 9.57 34.88
C ARG A 169 -3.53 8.48 35.41
N ALA A 170 -4.83 8.75 35.44
CA ALA A 170 -5.86 7.82 35.90
C ALA A 170 -6.29 6.79 34.83
N LEU A 171 -5.85 6.96 33.59
CA LEU A 171 -6.15 6.07 32.47
C LEU A 171 -4.89 5.37 31.97
N PRO A 172 -5.00 4.18 31.38
CA PRO A 172 -3.89 3.51 30.71
C PRO A 172 -3.31 4.39 29.59
N THR A 173 -2.02 4.23 29.33
CA THR A 173 -1.37 4.88 28.17
C THR A 173 -2.05 4.42 26.89
N VAL A 174 -2.38 5.39 26.02
CA VAL A 174 -2.97 5.11 24.72
C VAL A 174 -1.89 4.74 23.73
N ASN A 175 -1.95 3.52 23.21
CA ASN A 175 -1.16 3.06 22.10
C ASN A 175 -1.92 3.37 20.81
N LEU A 176 -1.45 4.35 20.03
CA LEU A 176 -2.08 4.71 18.76
C LEU A 176 -1.86 3.58 17.73
N GLU A 177 -2.92 2.82 17.48
CA GLU A 177 -3.03 1.73 16.51
C GLU A 177 -3.77 2.14 15.22
N LEU A 178 -4.06 3.43 15.06
CA LEU A 178 -4.74 4.00 13.87
C LEU A 178 -4.19 3.52 12.53
N ALA A 179 -2.91 3.17 12.49
CA ALA A 179 -2.21 2.71 11.31
C ALA A 179 -1.76 1.24 11.38
N THR A 180 -2.32 0.43 12.29
CA THR A 180 -1.98 -1.01 12.41
C THR A 180 -3.02 -1.93 11.77
N ARG A 181 -4.30 -1.50 11.66
CA ARG A 181 -5.35 -2.27 10.99
C ARG A 181 -5.22 -2.13 9.47
N ASN A 182 -5.15 -3.26 8.77
CA ASN A 182 -5.14 -3.29 7.32
C ASN A 182 -6.58 -3.17 6.81
N TYR A 183 -6.94 -1.99 6.30
CA TYR A 183 -8.27 -1.70 5.72
C TYR A 183 -8.40 -2.13 4.26
N LEU A 184 -7.29 -2.48 3.58
CA LEU A 184 -7.29 -2.98 2.20
C LEU A 184 -7.53 -4.48 2.13
N GLY A 185 -7.60 -5.17 3.28
CA GLY A 185 -7.76 -6.62 3.32
C GLY A 185 -6.45 -7.33 2.99
N ASP A 186 -6.55 -8.53 2.42
CA ASP A 186 -5.38 -9.35 2.10
C ASP A 186 -4.58 -8.77 0.91
N ALA A 187 -3.52 -9.47 0.50
CA ALA A 187 -2.72 -9.09 -0.66
C ALA A 187 -3.60 -8.91 -1.90
N ILE A 188 -3.27 -7.95 -2.77
CA ILE A 188 -3.94 -7.78 -4.06
C ILE A 188 -3.76 -9.08 -4.85
N ASP A 189 -4.87 -9.59 -5.38
CA ASP A 189 -4.86 -10.71 -6.30
C ASP A 189 -4.33 -10.25 -7.67
N CYS A 190 -3.28 -10.92 -8.17
CA CYS A 190 -2.71 -10.62 -9.47
C CYS A 190 -3.46 -11.27 -10.64
N ALA A 191 -4.50 -12.08 -10.39
CA ALA A 191 -5.27 -12.77 -11.43
C ALA A 191 -5.81 -11.81 -12.52
N GLU A 192 -6.18 -10.59 -12.15
CA GLU A 192 -6.74 -9.60 -13.10
C GLU A 192 -5.74 -9.14 -14.18
N ILE A 193 -4.42 -9.27 -13.94
CA ILE A 193 -3.37 -8.87 -14.89
C ILE A 193 -2.69 -10.06 -15.57
N GLU A 194 -3.08 -11.31 -15.25
CA GLU A 194 -2.43 -12.50 -15.80
C GLU A 194 -2.60 -12.63 -17.31
N GLU A 195 -3.79 -12.32 -17.84
CA GLU A 195 -4.08 -12.38 -19.28
C GLU A 195 -3.21 -11.39 -20.06
N GLU A 196 -3.12 -10.14 -19.59
CA GLU A 196 -2.29 -9.11 -20.23
C GLU A 196 -0.80 -9.48 -20.22
N VAL A 197 -0.33 -10.10 -19.14
CA VAL A 197 1.05 -10.59 -19.04
C VAL A 197 1.30 -11.75 -20.01
N LEU A 198 0.36 -12.69 -20.14
CA LEU A 198 0.47 -13.80 -21.08
C LEU A 198 0.48 -13.32 -22.55
N ASP A 199 -0.37 -12.36 -22.88
CA ASP A 199 -0.39 -11.71 -24.18
C ASP A 199 0.93 -11.00 -24.49
N ALA A 200 1.51 -10.31 -23.49
CA ALA A 200 2.81 -9.68 -23.64
C ALA A 200 3.94 -10.70 -23.85
N ILE A 201 3.92 -11.83 -23.13
CA ILE A 201 4.91 -12.92 -23.26
C ILE A 201 4.87 -13.53 -24.66
N THR A 202 3.67 -13.74 -25.21
CA THR A 202 3.49 -14.39 -26.52
C THR A 202 3.62 -13.42 -27.70
N ARG A 203 3.73 -12.12 -27.44
CA ARG A 203 3.91 -11.10 -28.48
C ARG A 203 5.25 -11.29 -29.20
N SER A 204 5.18 -11.58 -30.49
CA SER A 204 6.35 -11.76 -31.35
C SER A 204 6.85 -10.44 -31.93
N SER A 205 8.16 -10.24 -31.90
CA SER A 205 8.86 -9.12 -32.53
C SER A 205 9.85 -9.64 -33.58
N MET A 206 9.84 -9.02 -34.76
CA MET A 206 10.77 -9.31 -35.85
C MET A 206 11.81 -8.18 -35.98
N PRO A 207 13.04 -8.49 -36.45
CA PRO A 207 14.03 -7.45 -36.72
C PRO A 207 13.54 -6.47 -37.80
N ILE A 208 13.75 -5.18 -37.56
CA ILE A 208 13.19 -4.04 -38.34
C ILE A 208 13.49 -4.11 -39.85
N ASN A 209 14.58 -4.78 -40.25
CA ASN A 209 15.07 -4.81 -41.63
C ASN A 209 14.68 -6.08 -42.42
N VAL A 210 13.82 -6.94 -41.88
CA VAL A 210 13.51 -8.22 -42.52
C VAL A 210 12.08 -8.24 -43.06
N SER A 211 11.95 -8.41 -44.38
CA SER A 211 10.66 -8.58 -45.05
C SER A 211 10.00 -9.90 -44.62
N ARG A 212 8.68 -9.88 -44.38
CA ARG A 212 7.86 -11.07 -44.12
C ARG A 212 7.99 -12.15 -45.21
N LEU A 213 8.38 -11.75 -46.42
CA LEU A 213 8.56 -12.60 -47.61
C LEU A 213 10.00 -13.11 -47.79
N SER A 214 10.92 -12.87 -46.84
CA SER A 214 12.31 -13.33 -46.96
C SER A 214 12.40 -14.87 -46.97
N LEU A 215 13.21 -15.44 -47.86
CA LEU A 215 13.50 -16.89 -47.90
C LEU A 215 14.61 -17.32 -46.94
N SER A 216 15.24 -16.38 -46.23
CA SER A 216 16.23 -16.69 -45.18
C SER A 216 15.53 -17.09 -43.89
N ASP A 217 16.14 -17.96 -43.08
CA ASP A 217 15.71 -18.18 -41.70
C ASP A 217 15.72 -16.84 -40.93
N ILE A 218 14.68 -16.58 -40.16
CA ILE A 218 14.52 -15.33 -39.39
C ILE A 218 14.48 -15.68 -37.90
N GLU A 219 15.29 -15.00 -37.09
CA GLU A 219 15.13 -15.05 -35.64
C GLU A 219 13.96 -14.16 -35.22
N ILE A 220 12.99 -14.78 -34.55
CA ILE A 220 11.83 -14.12 -33.93
C ILE A 220 12.06 -14.14 -32.43
N PHE A 221 11.85 -13.00 -31.79
CA PHE A 221 11.91 -12.86 -30.34
C PHE A 221 10.50 -12.69 -29.79
N TYR A 222 10.20 -13.37 -28.68
CA TYR A 222 8.92 -13.30 -27.99
C TYR A 222 9.07 -12.54 -26.67
N GLY A 223 8.07 -11.76 -26.28
CA GLY A 223 8.05 -11.10 -24.97
C GLY A 223 9.23 -10.15 -24.74
N VAL A 224 9.66 -9.41 -25.78
CA VAL A 224 10.79 -8.47 -25.66
C VAL A 224 10.53 -7.41 -24.58
N GLU A 225 9.31 -6.86 -24.54
CA GLU A 225 8.88 -5.91 -23.51
C GLU A 225 8.93 -6.54 -22.10
N VAL A 226 8.68 -7.84 -21.99
CA VAL A 226 8.74 -8.59 -20.72
C VAL A 226 10.19 -8.80 -20.29
N ASP A 227 11.11 -9.14 -21.20
CA ASP A 227 12.55 -9.23 -20.89
C ASP A 227 13.09 -7.88 -20.42
N GLU A 228 12.78 -6.79 -21.15
CA GLU A 228 13.19 -5.43 -20.80
C GLU A 228 12.63 -5.01 -19.44
N PHE A 229 11.36 -5.33 -19.17
CA PHE A 229 10.72 -5.06 -17.90
C PHE A 229 11.46 -5.77 -16.74
N ILE A 230 11.78 -7.06 -16.88
CA ILE A 230 12.44 -7.83 -15.84
C ILE A 230 13.87 -7.30 -15.59
N VAL A 231 14.62 -7.03 -16.65
CA VAL A 231 16.04 -6.62 -16.54
C VAL A 231 16.18 -5.20 -16.01
N THR A 232 15.16 -4.37 -16.22
CA THR A 232 15.15 -2.97 -15.78
C THR A 232 14.46 -2.82 -14.43
N TRP A 233 13.17 -3.13 -14.34
CA TRP A 233 12.33 -2.83 -13.18
C TRP A 233 12.43 -3.90 -12.10
N CYS A 234 12.31 -5.19 -12.46
CA CYS A 234 12.44 -6.28 -11.48
C CYS A 234 13.85 -6.32 -10.87
N ARG A 235 14.88 -6.00 -11.66
CA ARG A 235 16.25 -5.84 -11.17
C ARG A 235 16.36 -4.73 -10.12
N ASN A 236 15.72 -3.57 -10.34
CA ASN A 236 15.80 -2.43 -9.42
C ASN A 236 15.18 -2.73 -8.06
N ILE A 237 14.15 -3.60 -8.01
CA ILE A 237 13.55 -4.05 -6.75
C ILE A 237 14.16 -5.35 -6.21
N GLY A 238 15.23 -5.86 -6.83
CA GLY A 238 15.99 -7.02 -6.35
C GLY A 238 15.35 -8.39 -6.61
N VAL A 239 14.34 -8.48 -7.48
CA VAL A 239 13.60 -9.75 -7.73
C VAL A 239 14.03 -10.47 -9.01
N TRP A 240 15.00 -9.93 -9.76
CA TRP A 240 15.58 -10.63 -10.91
C TRP A 240 16.60 -11.69 -10.46
N SER A 241 16.39 -12.95 -10.87
CA SER A 241 17.25 -14.10 -10.55
C SER A 241 18.62 -14.10 -11.24
N GLY A 242 18.83 -13.22 -12.24
CA GLY A 242 20.02 -13.23 -13.11
C GLY A 242 19.92 -14.19 -14.31
N ASN A 243 18.88 -15.03 -14.38
CA ASN A 243 18.63 -15.89 -15.54
C ASN A 243 18.06 -15.08 -16.73
N ARG A 244 18.15 -15.68 -17.92
CA ARG A 244 17.58 -15.17 -19.17
C ARG A 244 16.51 -16.12 -19.71
N ALA A 245 15.52 -15.56 -20.39
CA ALA A 245 14.48 -16.32 -21.05
C ALA A 245 14.99 -17.04 -22.32
N ASP A 246 14.36 -18.17 -22.64
CA ASP A 246 14.51 -18.89 -23.90
C ASP A 246 13.50 -18.36 -24.93
N ASN A 247 13.61 -17.07 -25.24
CA ASN A 247 12.59 -16.33 -26.00
C ASN A 247 12.93 -16.14 -27.49
N SER A 248 14.07 -16.63 -27.97
CA SER A 248 14.43 -16.62 -29.38
C SER A 248 14.00 -17.91 -30.07
N ARG A 249 13.35 -17.80 -31.23
CA ARG A 249 13.03 -18.94 -32.10
C ARG A 249 13.38 -18.64 -33.55
N THR A 250 13.91 -19.65 -34.24
CA THR A 250 14.18 -19.55 -35.68
C THR A 250 12.93 -19.91 -36.49
N SER A 251 12.42 -18.96 -37.27
CA SER A 251 11.29 -19.14 -38.18
C SER A 251 11.76 -19.52 -39.58
N LYS A 252 11.39 -20.72 -40.02
CA LYS A 252 11.73 -21.21 -41.37
C LYS A 252 10.78 -20.61 -42.41
N PRO A 253 11.19 -20.53 -43.68
CA PRO A 253 10.34 -20.01 -44.76
C PRO A 253 9.01 -20.77 -44.90
N ARG A 254 9.00 -22.09 -44.63
CA ARG A 254 7.80 -22.93 -44.69
C ARG A 254 6.74 -22.56 -43.65
N ASP A 255 7.15 -22.02 -42.51
CA ASP A 255 6.25 -21.62 -41.43
C ASP A 255 5.59 -20.27 -41.72
N ARG A 256 6.18 -19.47 -42.62
CA ARG A 256 5.73 -18.12 -43.01
C ARG A 256 4.91 -18.11 -44.31
N CYS A 257 5.02 -19.15 -45.12
CA CYS A 257 4.29 -19.34 -46.37
C CYS A 257 3.17 -20.37 -46.22
N CYS A 258 2.22 -20.17 -45.30
CA CYS A 258 0.92 -20.83 -45.38
C CYS A 258 0.01 -19.95 -46.25
N VAL A 259 -0.24 -20.39 -47.49
CA VAL A 259 -1.28 -19.81 -48.35
C VAL A 259 -2.62 -20.33 -47.83
N MET A 260 -3.50 -19.45 -47.37
CA MET A 260 -4.94 -19.74 -47.25
C MET A 260 -5.58 -19.79 -48.63
#